data_AF-A0A0B4E8T0-F1
#
_entry.id   AF-A0A0B4E8T0-F1
#
_cell.length_a   1.000
_cell.length_b   1.000
_cell.length_c   1.000
_cell.angle_alpha   90.00
_cell.angle_beta   90.00
_cell.angle_gamma   90.00
#
_symmetry.space_group_name_H-M   'P 1'
#
loop_
_entity.id
_entity.type
_entity.pdbx_description
1 polymer ?
#
loop_
_entity_poly.entity_id
_entity_poly.type
_entity_poly.pdbx_seq_one_letter_code
_entity_poly.pdbx_strand_id
1 'polypeptide(L)'
;MEDYSQIVFLFDNFRSPQVKRLEEDLEMAGIPVYCPRARNFFSREEVKLFFGIFLALSPEVQEEVKNYSYYEDCLFRARKWAKENIELQEWILEKRKRELEDFLTEYYEILSFSPFREILEKQEENPRKAREIYNLSLIGKMIQSFQKLCHMKEESEIKKPEYLKYFFQSYLKNLLKKV
;
A
#
# COMPACT_ATOMS: atom_id res chain seq x y z
N MET A 1 -27.82 13.70 -13.57
CA MET A 1 -26.70 13.43 -12.67
C MET A 1 -27.28 12.71 -11.47
N GLU A 2 -27.03 11.40 -11.36
CA GLU A 2 -27.39 10.63 -10.15
C GLU A 2 -26.20 10.72 -9.20
N ASP A 3 -26.42 11.26 -8.00
CA ASP A 3 -25.40 11.37 -6.96
C ASP A 3 -25.42 10.12 -6.07
N TYR A 4 -24.62 9.11 -6.44
CA TYR A 4 -24.49 7.87 -5.67
C TYR A 4 -23.86 8.07 -4.28
N SER A 5 -23.28 9.23 -3.98
CA SER A 5 -22.71 9.51 -2.65
C SER A 5 -23.76 9.65 -1.54
N GLN A 6 -25.04 9.79 -1.91
CA GLN A 6 -26.17 9.88 -0.98
C GLN A 6 -26.70 8.51 -0.53
N ILE A 7 -26.24 7.41 -1.13
CA ILE A 7 -26.73 6.06 -0.84
C ILE A 7 -25.72 5.33 0.05
N VAL A 8 -26.15 4.93 1.25
CA VAL A 8 -25.32 4.19 2.21
C VAL A 8 -25.97 2.85 2.54
N PHE A 9 -25.23 1.76 2.33
CA PHE A 9 -25.59 0.43 2.78
C PHE A 9 -24.92 0.12 4.12
N LEU A 10 -25.72 -0.18 5.14
CA LEU A 10 -25.24 -0.57 6.46
C LEU A 10 -25.37 -2.07 6.64
N PHE A 11 -24.29 -2.72 7.08
CA PHE A 11 -24.24 -4.16 7.34
C PHE A 11 -23.76 -4.44 8.75
N ASP A 12 -24.45 -5.34 9.45
CA ASP A 12 -24.03 -5.82 10.77
C ASP A 12 -22.68 -6.56 10.69
N ASN A 13 -22.45 -7.33 9.62
CA ASN A 13 -21.18 -7.97 9.31
C ASN A 13 -20.74 -7.74 7.87
N PHE A 14 -19.93 -6.71 7.66
CA PHE A 14 -19.34 -6.39 6.35
C PHE A 14 -18.47 -7.50 5.73
N ARG A 15 -18.01 -8.49 6.51
CA ARG A 15 -17.13 -9.57 6.01
C ARG A 15 -17.93 -10.71 5.37
N SER A 16 -19.26 -10.62 5.34
CA SER A 16 -20.08 -11.70 4.81
C SER A 16 -19.86 -11.84 3.29
N PRO A 17 -19.89 -13.07 2.74
CA PRO A 17 -19.79 -13.30 1.30
C PRO A 17 -20.87 -12.55 0.48
N GLN A 18 -22.02 -12.28 1.10
CA GLN A 18 -23.14 -11.58 0.49
C GLN A 18 -22.82 -10.10 0.26
N VAL A 19 -22.15 -9.44 1.21
CA VAL A 19 -21.70 -8.05 1.05
C VAL A 19 -20.68 -7.94 -0.06
N LYS A 20 -19.74 -8.90 -0.15
CA LYS A 20 -18.75 -8.94 -1.24
C LYS A 20 -19.41 -9.11 -2.61
N ARG A 21 -20.39 -10.01 -2.71
CA ARG A 21 -21.11 -10.24 -3.96
C ARG A 21 -21.89 -9.00 -4.39
N LEU A 22 -22.51 -8.29 -3.44
CA LEU A 22 -23.19 -7.03 -3.72
C LEU A 22 -22.22 -5.94 -4.19
N GLU A 23 -21.03 -5.83 -3.58
CA GLU A 23 -19.97 -4.92 -4.06
C GLU A 23 -19.61 -5.23 -5.52
N GLU A 24 -19.39 -6.52 -5.85
CA GLU A 24 -19.05 -6.97 -7.21
C GLU A 24 -20.17 -6.71 -8.22
N ASP A 25 -21.43 -7.01 -7.86
CA ASP A 25 -22.59 -6.82 -8.73
C ASP A 25 -22.83 -5.33 -9.05
N LEU A 26 -22.68 -4.45 -8.05
CA LEU A 26 -22.80 -2.99 -8.23
C LEU A 26 -21.65 -2.44 -9.08
N GLU A 27 -20.41 -2.90 -8.86
CA GLU A 27 -19.27 -2.52 -9.70
C GLU A 27 -19.46 -2.97 -11.16
N MET A 28 -19.99 -4.17 -11.39
CA MET A 28 -20.30 -4.69 -12.73
C MET A 28 -21.40 -3.88 -13.43
N ALA A 29 -22.34 -3.34 -12.66
CA ALA A 29 -23.37 -2.43 -13.15
C ALA A 29 -22.85 -1.00 -13.40
N GLY A 30 -21.55 -0.72 -13.20
CA GLY A 30 -20.96 0.60 -13.37
C GLY A 30 -21.23 1.56 -12.22
N ILE A 31 -21.80 1.08 -11.12
CA ILE A 31 -22.09 1.89 -9.93
C ILE A 31 -20.84 1.90 -9.04
N PRO A 32 -20.28 3.08 -8.73
CA PRO A 32 -19.11 3.17 -7.88
C PRO A 32 -19.44 2.83 -6.42
N VAL A 33 -18.93 1.70 -5.94
CA VAL A 33 -19.10 1.30 -4.54
C VAL A 33 -17.91 1.75 -3.70
N TYR A 34 -18.19 2.25 -2.49
CA TYR A 34 -17.15 2.53 -1.49
C TYR A 34 -17.45 1.77 -0.20
N CYS A 35 -16.57 0.83 0.15
CA CYS A 35 -16.68 0.06 1.40
C CYS A 35 -15.54 0.46 2.35
N PRO A 36 -15.84 1.10 3.49
CA PRO A 36 -14.82 1.65 4.38
C PRO A 36 -14.29 0.59 5.35
N ARG A 37 -13.66 -0.52 4.90
CA ARG A 37 -12.88 -1.42 5.79
C ARG A 37 -11.68 -2.09 5.07
N ALA A 38 -10.59 -2.27 5.82
CA ALA A 38 -9.24 -2.61 5.37
C ALA A 38 -9.02 -3.99 4.70
N ARG A 39 -10.06 -4.84 4.57
CA ARG A 39 -9.99 -6.15 3.88
C ARG A 39 -9.82 -6.02 2.39
N ASN A 40 -10.48 -5.03 1.82
CA ASN A 40 -10.30 -4.72 0.41
C ASN A 40 -9.00 -3.94 0.18
N PHE A 41 -8.55 -3.09 1.13
CA PHE A 41 -7.36 -2.26 0.99
C PHE A 41 -6.08 -3.08 0.74
N PHE A 42 -5.70 -3.98 1.65
CA PHE A 42 -4.48 -4.77 1.48
C PHE A 42 -4.59 -5.76 0.30
N SER A 43 -5.79 -6.09 -0.16
CA SER A 43 -5.96 -6.93 -1.34
C SER A 43 -5.63 -6.21 -2.67
N ARG A 44 -5.64 -4.86 -2.69
CA ARG A 44 -5.51 -4.07 -3.92
C ARG A 44 -4.11 -4.16 -4.53
N GLU A 45 -4.08 -4.10 -5.85
CA GLU A 45 -2.88 -4.32 -6.66
C GLU A 45 -1.81 -3.25 -6.41
N GLU A 46 -2.21 -1.98 -6.41
CA GLU A 46 -1.37 -0.82 -6.13
C GLU A 46 -0.83 -0.84 -4.70
N VAL A 47 -1.64 -1.32 -3.74
CA VAL A 47 -1.25 -1.43 -2.33
C VAL A 47 -0.19 -2.51 -2.14
N LYS A 48 -0.41 -3.70 -2.72
CA LYS A 48 0.56 -4.80 -2.68
C LYS A 48 1.85 -4.44 -3.41
N LEU A 49 1.75 -3.78 -4.56
CA LEU A 49 2.91 -3.34 -5.31
C LEU A 49 3.74 -2.33 -4.50
N PHE A 50 3.09 -1.34 -3.87
CA PHE A 50 3.77 -0.37 -3.04
C PHE A 50 4.52 -1.05 -1.90
N PHE A 51 3.84 -1.89 -1.10
CA PHE A 51 4.48 -2.56 0.03
C PHE A 51 5.55 -3.56 -0.42
N GLY A 52 5.42 -4.13 -1.61
CA GLY A 52 6.43 -4.97 -2.22
C GLY A 52 7.71 -4.21 -2.54
N ILE A 53 7.59 -3.03 -3.16
CA ILE A 53 8.74 -2.16 -3.47
C ILE A 53 9.38 -1.65 -2.18
N PHE A 54 8.55 -1.23 -1.22
CA PHE A 54 9.03 -0.74 0.07
C PHE A 54 9.75 -1.83 0.88
N LEU A 55 9.23 -3.06 0.87
CA LEU A 55 9.92 -4.23 1.46
C LEU A 55 11.20 -4.59 0.70
N ALA A 56 11.21 -4.39 -0.62
CA ALA A 56 12.38 -4.66 -1.45
C ALA A 56 13.57 -3.76 -1.11
N LEU A 57 13.39 -2.67 -0.37
CA LEU A 57 14.46 -1.78 0.09
C LEU A 57 15.38 -2.43 1.14
N SER A 58 14.95 -3.49 1.83
CA SER A 58 15.81 -4.25 2.76
C SER A 58 15.79 -5.75 2.50
N PRO A 59 16.91 -6.33 2.01
CA PRO A 59 17.07 -7.78 1.87
C PRO A 59 16.98 -8.53 3.20
N GLU A 60 17.44 -7.93 4.30
CA GLU A 60 17.37 -8.51 5.64
C GLU A 60 15.90 -8.70 6.06
N VAL A 61 15.10 -7.63 5.97
CA VAL A 61 13.68 -7.71 6.34
C VAL A 61 12.91 -8.68 5.45
N GLN A 62 13.26 -8.77 4.15
CA GLN A 62 12.67 -9.77 3.24
C GLN A 62 12.86 -11.20 3.74
N GLU A 63 14.05 -11.56 4.21
CA GLU A 63 14.32 -12.92 4.70
C GLU A 63 13.58 -13.17 6.02
N GLU A 64 13.47 -12.19 6.90
CA GLU A 64 12.79 -12.36 8.18
C GLU A 64 11.26 -12.46 8.08
N VAL A 65 10.66 -11.89 7.04
CA VAL A 65 9.21 -11.97 6.79
C VAL A 65 8.82 -13.04 5.77
N LYS A 66 9.81 -13.83 5.33
CA LYS A 66 9.63 -14.99 4.45
C LYS A 66 8.63 -15.97 5.07
N ASN A 67 7.83 -16.63 4.23
CA ASN A 67 6.70 -17.50 4.60
C ASN A 67 5.44 -16.78 5.09
N TYR A 68 5.40 -15.45 5.11
CA TYR A 68 4.13 -14.73 5.27
C TYR A 68 3.53 -14.42 3.90
N SER A 69 2.49 -15.17 3.52
CA SER A 69 1.93 -15.20 2.15
C SER A 69 1.62 -13.83 1.56
N TYR A 70 1.15 -12.88 2.37
CA TYR A 70 0.91 -11.51 1.93
C TYR A 70 2.19 -10.81 1.47
N TYR A 71 3.29 -10.93 2.21
CA TYR A 71 4.55 -10.29 1.85
C TYR A 71 5.21 -10.96 0.65
N GLU A 72 5.03 -12.28 0.48
CA GLU A 72 5.47 -13.00 -0.70
C GLU A 72 4.74 -12.53 -1.96
N ASP A 73 3.42 -12.32 -1.89
CA ASP A 73 2.63 -11.75 -3.00
C ASP A 73 3.08 -10.32 -3.34
N CYS A 74 3.27 -9.47 -2.32
CA CYS A 74 3.82 -8.12 -2.49
C CYS A 74 5.19 -8.14 -3.19
N LEU A 75 6.13 -8.98 -2.73
CA LEU A 75 7.46 -9.11 -3.32
C LEU A 75 7.42 -9.66 -4.74
N PHE A 76 6.55 -10.63 -5.01
CA PHE A 76 6.36 -11.17 -6.36
C PHE A 76 6.00 -10.05 -7.35
N ARG A 77 5.05 -9.19 -6.96
CA ARG A 77 4.59 -8.06 -7.77
C ARG A 77 5.69 -7.03 -7.99
N ALA A 78 6.39 -6.64 -6.93
CA ALA A 78 7.51 -5.71 -7.01
C ALA A 78 8.64 -6.24 -7.91
N ARG A 79 8.98 -7.53 -7.78
CA ARG A 79 10.00 -8.18 -8.63
C ARG A 79 9.57 -8.25 -10.09
N LYS A 80 8.30 -8.59 -10.36
CA LYS A 80 7.76 -8.60 -11.72
C LYS A 80 7.88 -7.21 -12.34
N TRP A 81 7.44 -6.19 -11.60
CA TRP A 81 7.45 -4.81 -12.08
C TRP A 81 8.86 -4.25 -12.27
N ALA A 82 9.78 -4.50 -11.33
CA ALA A 82 11.18 -4.07 -11.44
C ALA A 82 11.91 -4.72 -12.63
N LYS A 83 11.54 -5.95 -13.04
CA LYS A 83 12.11 -6.58 -14.25
C LYS A 83 11.73 -5.85 -15.53
N GLU A 84 10.59 -5.17 -15.55
CA GLU A 84 10.07 -4.43 -16.69
C GLU A 84 10.45 -2.94 -16.63
N ASN A 85 11.06 -2.50 -15.52
CA ASN A 85 11.41 -1.10 -15.26
C ASN A 85 12.84 -0.99 -14.68
N ILE A 86 13.81 -0.71 -15.56
CA ILE A 86 15.22 -0.65 -15.21
C ILE A 86 15.53 0.49 -14.22
N GLU A 87 14.90 1.64 -14.38
CA GLU A 87 15.07 2.79 -13.48
C GLU A 87 14.65 2.45 -12.05
N LEU A 88 13.51 1.77 -11.88
CA LEU A 88 13.04 1.32 -10.58
C LEU A 88 14.01 0.27 -9.99
N GLN A 89 14.50 -0.66 -10.81
CA GLN A 89 15.45 -1.68 -10.35
C GLN A 89 16.75 -1.03 -9.85
N GLU A 90 17.31 -0.08 -10.60
CA GLU A 90 18.51 0.66 -10.22
C GLU A 90 18.27 1.48 -8.95
N TRP A 91 17.13 2.16 -8.85
CA TRP A 91 16.74 2.91 -7.66
C TRP A 91 16.63 2.04 -6.41
N ILE A 92 16.01 0.85 -6.50
CA ILE A 92 15.95 -0.11 -5.38
C ILE A 92 17.36 -0.53 -4.96
N LEU A 93 18.25 -0.83 -5.92
CA LEU A 93 19.63 -1.25 -5.62
C LEU A 93 20.44 -0.13 -4.98
N GLU A 94 20.27 1.11 -5.43
CA GLU A 94 20.92 2.28 -4.81
C GLU A 94 20.38 2.55 -3.41
N LYS A 95 19.06 2.48 -3.20
CA LYS A 95 18.46 2.65 -1.87
C LYS A 95 18.91 1.58 -0.88
N ARG A 96 19.18 0.35 -1.32
CA ARG A 96 19.75 -0.70 -0.45
C ARG A 96 21.17 -0.39 0.06
N LYS A 97 21.93 0.42 -0.68
CA LYS A 97 23.30 0.80 -0.29
C LYS A 97 23.34 1.98 0.66
N ARG A 98 22.24 2.75 0.73
CA ARG A 98 22.13 3.97 1.53
C ARG A 98 21.25 3.70 2.74
N GLU A 99 21.43 4.51 3.76
CA GLU A 99 20.45 4.56 4.83
C GLU A 99 19.18 5.26 4.32
N LEU A 100 18.01 4.67 4.57
CA LEU A 100 16.74 5.34 4.33
C LEU A 100 16.68 6.62 5.18
N GLU A 101 16.38 7.76 4.57
CA GLU A 101 16.42 9.04 5.29
C GLU A 101 15.17 9.19 6.14
N ASP A 102 14.00 9.11 5.50
CA ASP A 102 12.71 9.16 6.15
C ASP A 102 11.65 8.50 5.26
N PHE A 103 10.75 7.68 5.85
CA PHE A 103 9.84 6.85 5.06
C PHE A 103 8.85 7.63 4.19
N LEU A 104 8.56 8.90 4.50
CA LEU A 104 7.72 9.74 3.66
C LEU A 104 8.48 10.14 2.39
N THR A 105 9.78 10.41 2.49
CA THR A 105 10.64 10.62 1.33
C THR A 105 10.64 9.36 0.44
N GLU A 106 10.86 8.17 1.01
CA GLU A 106 10.75 6.93 0.23
C GLU A 106 9.35 6.71 -0.37
N TYR A 107 8.29 7.05 0.35
CA TYR A 107 6.93 6.99 -0.17
C TYR A 107 6.76 7.86 -1.42
N TYR A 108 7.15 9.13 -1.36
CA TYR A 108 7.04 10.03 -2.51
C TYR A 108 7.93 9.61 -3.68
N GLU A 109 9.14 9.11 -3.40
CA GLU A 109 10.01 8.55 -4.43
C GLU A 109 9.39 7.34 -5.11
N ILE A 110 8.79 6.40 -4.36
CA ILE A 110 8.07 5.25 -4.93
C ILE A 110 6.92 5.72 -5.82
N LEU A 111 6.15 6.71 -5.36
CA LEU A 111 5.04 7.28 -6.14
C LEU A 111 5.49 7.94 -7.45
N SER A 112 6.77 8.32 -7.54
CA SER A 112 7.32 8.86 -8.77
C SER A 112 7.48 7.81 -9.86
N PHE A 113 7.42 6.50 -9.59
CA PHE A 113 7.51 5.47 -10.63
C PHE A 113 6.13 5.09 -11.19
N SER A 114 6.07 4.66 -12.46
CA SER A 114 4.88 3.96 -12.98
C SER A 114 4.67 2.67 -12.17
N PRO A 115 3.41 2.21 -11.92
CA PRO A 115 2.16 2.82 -12.36
C PRO A 115 1.67 3.93 -11.44
N PHE A 116 2.31 4.18 -10.29
CA PHE A 116 1.84 5.16 -9.31
C PHE A 116 1.75 6.57 -9.87
N ARG A 117 2.77 7.02 -10.59
CA ARG A 117 2.77 8.32 -11.26
C ARG A 117 1.55 8.45 -12.18
N GLU A 118 1.31 7.42 -12.99
CA GLU A 118 0.17 7.41 -13.92
C GLU A 118 -1.19 7.34 -13.22
N ILE A 119 -1.28 6.71 -12.06
CA ILE A 119 -2.49 6.71 -11.22
C ILE A 119 -2.77 8.14 -10.74
N LEU A 120 -1.74 8.88 -10.35
CA LEU A 120 -1.85 10.24 -9.81
C LEU A 120 -2.08 11.31 -10.90
N GLU A 121 -1.57 11.13 -12.11
CA GLU A 121 -1.67 12.11 -13.20
C GLU A 121 -3.01 12.07 -13.96
N LYS A 122 -3.78 10.98 -13.86
CA LYS A 122 -5.02 10.81 -14.64
C LYS A 122 -6.19 11.52 -13.93
N GLN A 123 -6.90 12.38 -14.68
CA GLN A 123 -8.10 13.11 -14.24
C GLN A 123 -9.19 12.17 -13.68
N GLU A 124 -9.84 12.62 -12.60
CA GLU A 124 -10.78 11.86 -11.73
C GLU A 124 -12.19 11.69 -12.32
N GLU A 125 -12.32 11.09 -13.50
CA GLU A 125 -13.65 10.69 -14.03
C GLU A 125 -13.95 9.20 -13.80
N ASN A 126 -12.95 8.39 -13.51
CA ASN A 126 -13.09 6.95 -13.31
C ASN A 126 -13.10 6.59 -11.81
N PRO A 127 -14.21 6.04 -11.27
CA PRO A 127 -14.30 5.68 -9.85
C PRO A 127 -13.25 4.69 -9.36
N ARG A 128 -12.77 3.79 -10.23
CA ARG A 128 -11.67 2.87 -9.90
C ARG A 128 -10.38 3.64 -9.63
N LYS A 129 -10.06 4.65 -10.44
CA LYS A 129 -8.85 5.47 -10.25
C LYS A 129 -8.96 6.35 -9.01
N ALA A 130 -10.14 6.92 -8.76
CA ALA A 130 -10.40 7.64 -7.51
C ALA A 130 -10.11 6.75 -6.29
N ARG A 131 -10.44 5.45 -6.38
CA ARG A 131 -10.11 4.47 -5.35
C ARG A 131 -8.61 4.19 -5.24
N GLU A 132 -7.90 4.03 -6.36
CA GLU A 132 -6.45 3.82 -6.38
C GLU A 132 -5.72 5.02 -5.74
N ILE A 133 -6.07 6.25 -6.11
CA ILE A 133 -5.54 7.50 -5.52
C ILE A 133 -5.82 7.56 -4.01
N TYR A 134 -7.04 7.23 -3.60
CA TYR A 134 -7.42 7.16 -2.19
C TYR A 134 -6.58 6.13 -1.43
N ASN A 135 -6.33 4.96 -2.00
CA ASN A 135 -5.51 3.92 -1.38
C ASN A 135 -4.06 4.38 -1.23
N LEU A 136 -3.46 5.01 -2.24
CA LEU A 136 -2.14 5.60 -2.12
C LEU A 136 -2.09 6.66 -1.01
N SER A 137 -3.12 7.48 -0.91
CA SER A 137 -3.26 8.47 0.18
C SER A 137 -3.34 7.82 1.57
N LEU A 138 -4.01 6.66 1.70
CA LEU A 138 -4.03 5.89 2.94
C LEU A 138 -2.66 5.32 3.30
N ILE A 139 -1.89 4.83 2.32
CA ILE A 139 -0.50 4.39 2.53
C ILE A 139 0.33 5.55 3.10
N GLY A 140 0.25 6.74 2.49
CA GLY A 140 0.97 7.92 2.96
C GLY A 140 0.62 8.27 4.42
N LYS A 141 -0.67 8.21 4.78
CA LYS A 141 -1.11 8.39 6.18
C LYS A 141 -0.55 7.32 7.12
N MET A 142 -0.54 6.05 6.73
CA MET A 142 0.03 4.96 7.53
C MET A 142 1.53 5.17 7.79
N ILE A 143 2.28 5.54 6.75
CA ILE A 143 3.71 5.82 6.85
C ILE A 143 3.97 7.02 7.76
N GLN A 144 3.23 8.11 7.57
CA GLN A 144 3.34 9.30 8.41
C GLN A 144 3.02 8.98 9.88
N SER A 145 1.96 8.21 10.13
CA SER A 145 1.59 7.78 11.49
C SER A 145 2.69 6.92 12.13
N PHE A 146 3.30 6.01 11.36
CA PHE A 146 4.40 5.19 11.85
C PHE A 146 5.65 6.01 12.17
N GLN A 147 6.06 6.94 11.29
CA GLN A 147 7.19 7.83 11.55
C GLN A 147 6.99 8.66 12.80
N LYS A 148 5.77 9.18 13.03
CA LYS A 148 5.40 9.91 14.25
C LYS A 148 5.50 9.02 15.49
N LEU A 149 4.97 7.79 15.42
CA LEU A 149 5.03 6.83 16.53
C LEU A 149 6.48 6.50 16.92
N CYS A 150 7.35 6.41 15.92
CA CYS A 150 8.74 6.01 16.09
C CYS A 150 9.69 7.19 16.34
N HIS A 151 9.17 8.42 16.35
CA HIS A 151 9.98 9.64 16.44
C HIS A 151 11.14 9.67 15.42
N MET A 152 10.95 9.10 14.21
CA MET A 152 12.04 8.93 13.23
C MET A 152 12.70 10.25 12.75
N LYS A 153 12.13 11.41 13.10
CA LYS A 153 12.70 12.74 12.83
C LYS A 153 13.55 13.29 13.99
N GLU A 154 13.49 12.66 15.15
CA GLU A 154 14.31 12.98 16.32
C GLU A 154 15.51 12.01 16.32
N GLU A 155 16.68 12.46 16.76
CA GLU A 155 17.92 11.68 16.82
C GLU A 155 17.73 10.40 17.64
N SER A 156 17.23 9.34 17.00
CA SER A 156 17.00 8.06 17.65
C SER A 156 18.24 7.20 17.54
N GLU A 157 18.68 6.62 18.67
CA GLU A 157 19.78 5.63 18.72
C GLU A 157 19.46 4.33 17.94
N ILE A 158 18.18 4.12 17.57
CA ILE A 158 17.69 2.97 16.82
C ILE A 158 18.15 3.06 15.35
N LYS A 159 18.74 1.98 14.85
CA LYS A 159 19.26 1.94 13.48
C LYS A 159 18.10 1.84 12.48
N LYS A 160 18.18 2.56 11.37
CA LYS A 160 17.11 2.64 10.35
C LYS A 160 16.61 1.30 9.76
N PRO A 161 17.44 0.27 9.54
CA PRO A 161 16.96 -1.07 9.19
C PRO A 161 15.99 -1.65 10.24
N GLU A 162 16.17 -1.30 11.52
CA GLU A 162 15.30 -1.73 12.62
C GLU A 162 13.93 -1.06 12.54
N TYR A 163 13.83 0.18 12.04
CA TYR A 163 12.53 0.81 11.77
C TYR A 163 11.78 0.14 10.63
N LEU A 164 12.46 -0.25 9.55
CA LEU A 164 11.80 -0.94 8.44
C LEU A 164 11.36 -2.35 8.87
N LYS A 165 12.21 -3.02 9.64
CA LYS A 165 11.87 -4.28 10.31
C LYS A 165 10.65 -4.11 11.21
N TYR A 166 10.64 -3.11 12.09
CA TYR A 166 9.52 -2.83 12.98
C TYR A 166 8.23 -2.50 12.23
N PHE A 167 8.34 -1.76 11.12
CA PHE A 167 7.21 -1.48 10.23
C PHE A 167 6.58 -2.77 9.70
N PHE A 168 7.35 -3.66 9.09
CA PHE A 168 6.80 -4.88 8.47
C PHE A 168 6.43 -5.96 9.49
N GLN A 169 7.24 -6.16 10.53
CA GLN A 169 7.03 -7.26 11.47
C GLN A 169 5.97 -6.98 12.53
N SER A 170 5.82 -5.71 12.90
CA SER A 170 4.93 -5.31 14.00
C SER A 170 3.80 -4.43 13.48
N TYR A 171 4.10 -3.25 12.95
CA TYR A 171 3.07 -2.27 12.62
C TYR A 171 2.11 -2.76 11.54
N LEU A 172 2.64 -3.08 10.35
CA LEU A 172 1.87 -3.55 9.21
C LEU A 172 1.25 -4.93 9.48
N LYS A 173 1.99 -5.85 10.11
CA LYS A 173 1.48 -7.18 10.50
C LYS A 173 0.28 -7.09 11.45
N ASN A 174 0.29 -6.15 12.40
CA ASN A 174 -0.85 -5.94 13.30
C ASN A 174 -2.06 -5.34 12.58
N LEU A 175 -1.84 -4.49 11.57
CA LEU A 175 -2.93 -3.99 10.72
C LEU A 175 -3.53 -5.13 9.87
N LEU A 176 -2.69 -6.00 9.31
CA LEU A 176 -3.13 -7.18 8.53
C LEU A 176 -3.94 -8.19 9.36
N LYS A 177 -3.64 -8.35 10.66
CA LYS A 177 -4.42 -9.22 11.57
C LYS A 177 -5.81 -8.68 11.91
N LYS A 178 -6.00 -7.35 11.83
CA LYS A 178 -7.30 -6.70 12.14
C LYS A 178 -8.29 -6.80 10.98
N VAL A 179 -7.90 -7.43 9.88
CA VAL A 179 -8.57 -7.45 8.59
C VAL A 179 -9.12 -8.85 8.27
#